data_AF-A0A537XIM7-F1
#
_entry.id   AF-A0A537XIM7-F1
#
_cell.length_a   1.000
_cell.length_b   1.000
_cell.length_c   1.000
_cell.angle_alpha   90.00
_cell.angle_beta   90.00
_cell.angle_gamma   90.00
#
_symmetry.space_group_name_H-M   'P 1'
#
loop_
_entity.id
_entity.type
_entity.pdbx_description
1 polymer ?
#
loop_
_entity_poly.entity_id
_entity_poly.type
_entity_poly.pdbx_seq_one_letter_code
_entity_poly.pdbx_strand_id
1 'polypeptide(L)'
;MDLARQLHQVNRGMVLFDLALGGGALLAPAATLRILGHQPPSEDALHLFRRCGPIWLTFAAAHAVAAVRDRPQDWWALAWLRATEIATDSVWANSPALSRPGARLGLRLAGAANLAYTLGFAGLATRSRARGR
;
A
#
# COMPACT_ATOMS: atom_id res chain seq x y z
N MET A 1 -19.95 6.11 -13.81
CA MET A 1 -18.50 6.42 -13.92
C MET A 1 -17.78 5.18 -14.44
N ASP A 2 -16.76 5.34 -15.29
CA ASP A 2 -15.97 4.21 -15.79
C ASP A 2 -14.98 3.70 -14.71
N LEU A 3 -15.02 2.39 -14.45
CA LEU A 3 -14.18 1.71 -13.46
C LEU A 3 -12.68 1.89 -13.75
N ALA A 4 -12.27 1.86 -15.02
CA ALA A 4 -10.85 2.03 -15.38
C ALA A 4 -10.35 3.42 -14.97
N ARG A 5 -11.13 4.47 -15.23
CA ARG A 5 -10.82 5.84 -14.79
C ARG A 5 -10.68 5.95 -13.28
N GLN A 6 -11.57 5.30 -12.52
CA GLN A 6 -11.48 5.30 -11.05
C GLN A 6 -10.20 4.60 -10.57
N LEU A 7 -9.84 3.46 -11.17
CA LEU A 7 -8.61 2.75 -10.83
C LEU A 7 -7.35 3.58 -11.11
N HIS A 8 -7.31 4.36 -12.19
CA HIS A 8 -6.21 5.30 -12.43
C HIS A 8 -6.15 6.41 -11.39
N GLN A 9 -7.29 6.96 -10.97
CA GLN A 9 -7.33 7.99 -9.92
C GLN A 9 -6.85 7.44 -8.57
N VAL A 10 -7.33 6.25 -8.20
CA VAL A 10 -6.89 5.52 -7.00
C VAL A 10 -5.38 5.25 -7.05
N ASN A 11 -4.85 4.80 -8.20
CA ASN A 11 -3.42 4.58 -8.38
C ASN A 11 -2.58 5.84 -8.12
N ARG A 12 -3.05 7.01 -8.57
CA ARG A 12 -2.36 8.29 -8.30
C ARG A 12 -2.41 8.64 -6.82
N GLY A 13 -3.52 8.35 -6.14
CA GLY A 13 -3.62 8.46 -4.69
C GLY A 13 -2.62 7.56 -3.97
N MET A 14 -2.41 6.34 -4.45
CA MET A 14 -1.45 5.40 -3.87
C MET A 14 0.00 5.89 -3.95
N VAL A 15 0.38 6.61 -5.01
CA VAL A 15 1.71 7.26 -5.06
C VAL A 15 1.90 8.18 -3.87
N LEU A 16 0.93 9.06 -3.60
CA LEU A 16 1.01 10.01 -2.47
C LEU A 16 0.97 9.29 -1.13
N PHE A 17 0.12 8.28 -1.00
CA PHE A 17 0.01 7.48 0.22
C PHE A 17 1.33 6.78 0.56
N ASP A 18 1.92 6.08 -0.40
CA ASP A 18 3.16 5.34 -0.22
C ASP A 18 4.36 6.28 -0.01
N LEU A 19 4.38 7.45 -0.64
CA LEU A 19 5.38 8.50 -0.36
C LEU A 19 5.26 9.02 1.07
N ALA A 20 4.04 9.32 1.53
CA ALA A 20 3.80 9.81 2.88
C ALA A 20 4.17 8.76 3.93
N LEU A 21 3.80 7.49 3.71
CA LEU A 21 4.09 6.40 4.62
C LEU A 21 5.59 6.06 4.63
N GLY A 22 6.23 5.96 3.45
CA GLY A 22 7.66 5.74 3.31
C GLY A 22 8.51 6.86 3.91
N GLY A 23 8.16 8.11 3.62
CA GLY A 23 8.79 9.29 4.20
C GLY A 23 8.59 9.38 5.72
N GLY A 24 7.36 9.14 6.20
CA GLY A 24 7.03 9.10 7.62
C GLY A 24 7.77 8.01 8.38
N ALA A 25 8.01 6.86 7.75
CA ALA A 25 8.79 5.77 8.32
C ALA A 25 10.28 6.11 8.47
N LEU A 26 10.85 6.84 7.52
CA LEU A 26 12.26 7.23 7.55
C LEU A 26 12.52 8.45 8.45
N LEU A 27 11.72 9.50 8.27
CA LEU A 27 11.98 10.82 8.84
C LEU A 27 11.32 11.03 10.20
N ALA A 28 10.20 10.35 10.46
CA ALA A 28 9.41 10.53 11.68
C ALA A 28 8.80 9.21 12.22
N PRO A 29 9.57 8.11 12.36
CA PRO A 29 9.02 6.79 12.66
C PRO A 29 8.20 6.75 13.95
N ALA A 30 8.65 7.42 15.01
CA ALA A 30 7.95 7.44 16.29
C ALA A 30 6.60 8.16 16.20
N ALA A 31 6.50 9.26 15.45
CA ALA A 31 5.24 9.96 15.23
C ALA A 31 4.28 9.11 14.39
N THR A 32 4.79 8.54 13.30
CA THR A 32 4.01 7.70 12.39
C THR A 32 3.49 6.45 13.08
N LEU A 33 4.32 5.71 13.82
CA LEU A 33 3.91 4.52 14.58
C LEU A 33 2.87 4.83 15.65
N ARG A 34 2.95 6.00 16.31
CA ARG A 34 1.94 6.46 17.27
C ARG A 34 0.59 6.73 16.61
N ILE A 35 0.59 7.30 15.41
CA ILE A 35 -0.63 7.47 14.60
C ILE A 35 -1.21 6.10 14.24
N LEU A 36 -0.36 5.16 13.84
CA LEU A 36 -0.72 3.77 13.52
C LEU A 36 -1.09 2.91 14.75
N GLY A 37 -0.99 3.47 15.96
CA GLY A 37 -1.52 2.87 17.18
C GLY A 37 -0.52 2.15 18.08
N HIS A 38 0.78 2.36 17.89
CA HIS A 38 1.84 1.86 18.78
C HIS A 38 2.19 2.95 19.82
N GLN A 39 1.85 2.74 21.09
CA GLN A 39 2.04 3.74 22.16
C GLN A 39 2.55 3.09 23.47
N PRO A 40 3.76 3.44 23.95
CA PRO A 40 4.89 4.01 23.18
C PRO A 40 5.54 2.94 22.27
N PRO A 41 6.05 3.30 21.08
CA PRO A 41 6.78 2.35 20.24
C PRO A 41 8.14 1.99 20.87
N SER A 42 8.50 0.70 20.87
CA SER A 42 9.82 0.24 21.32
C SER A 42 10.92 0.64 20.34
N GLU A 43 12.18 0.67 20.78
CA GLU A 43 13.33 1.00 19.92
C GLU A 43 13.45 0.08 18.71
N ASP A 44 13.29 -1.23 18.92
CA ASP A 44 13.29 -2.22 17.83
C ASP A 44 12.17 -1.94 16.82
N ALA A 45 10.98 -1.56 17.28
CA ALA A 45 9.89 -1.21 16.39
C ALA A 45 10.23 0.02 15.53
N LEU A 46 10.96 1.01 16.08
CA LEU A 46 11.42 2.17 15.30
C LEU A 46 12.41 1.75 14.20
N HIS A 47 13.37 0.88 14.52
CA HIS A 47 14.35 0.40 13.55
C HIS A 47 13.74 -0.47 12.46
N LEU A 48 12.86 -1.41 12.84
CA LEU A 48 12.13 -2.24 11.88
C LEU A 48 11.20 -1.41 10.99
N PHE A 49 10.51 -0.43 11.56
CA PHE A 49 9.62 0.43 10.78
C PHE A 49 10.38 1.32 9.79
N ARG A 50 11.55 1.85 10.15
CA ARG A 50 12.44 2.55 9.19
C ARG A 50 12.81 1.67 7.99
N ARG A 51 13.03 0.36 8.21
CA ARG A 51 13.32 -0.59 7.13
C ARG A 51 12.15 -0.74 6.15
N CYS A 52 10.90 -0.53 6.59
CA CYS A 52 9.73 -0.53 5.71
C CYS A 52 9.68 0.72 4.82
N GLY A 53 10.35 1.82 5.20
CA GLY A 53 10.38 3.07 4.43
C GLY A 53 10.77 2.89 2.97
N PRO A 54 11.95 2.33 2.65
CA PRO A 54 12.37 2.05 1.27
C PRO A 54 11.43 1.11 0.49
N ILE A 55 10.71 0.22 1.19
CA ILE A 55 9.73 -0.69 0.55
C ILE A 55 8.54 0.13 0.03
N TRP A 56 7.96 0.99 0.87
CA TRP A 56 6.88 1.89 0.44
C TRP A 56 7.33 2.88 -0.63
N LEU A 57 8.55 3.41 -0.56
CA LEU A 57 9.08 4.26 -1.62
C LEU A 57 9.21 3.52 -2.97
N THR A 58 9.55 2.22 -2.94
CA THR A 58 9.56 1.37 -4.14
C THR A 58 8.15 1.19 -4.69
N PHE A 59 7.16 1.04 -3.82
CA PHE A 59 5.76 0.92 -4.21
C PHE A 59 5.25 2.21 -4.86
N ALA A 60 5.56 3.38 -4.27
CA ALA A 60 5.28 4.69 -4.85
C ALA A 60 5.86 4.82 -6.26
N ALA A 61 7.13 4.41 -6.45
CA ALA A 61 7.78 4.42 -7.75
C ALA A 61 7.07 3.50 -8.75
N ALA A 62 6.70 2.28 -8.36
CA ALA A 62 5.96 1.35 -9.21
C ALA A 62 4.60 1.94 -9.64
N HIS A 63 3.87 2.55 -8.70
CA HIS A 63 2.59 3.22 -8.98
C HIS A 63 2.75 4.40 -9.94
N ALA A 64 3.79 5.20 -9.79
CA ALA A 64 4.10 6.30 -10.69
C ALA A 64 4.47 5.81 -12.10
N VAL A 65 5.30 4.76 -12.19
CA VAL A 65 5.68 4.13 -13.46
C VAL A 65 4.46 3.60 -14.18
N ALA A 66 3.55 2.88 -13.50
CA ALA A 66 2.31 2.40 -14.09
C ALA A 66 1.38 3.55 -14.52
N ALA A 67 1.32 4.65 -13.75
CA ALA A 67 0.53 5.82 -14.11
C ALA A 67 1.01 6.51 -15.39
N VAL A 68 2.32 6.49 -15.64
CA VAL A 68 2.94 7.15 -16.81
C VAL A 68 2.94 6.24 -18.04
N ARG A 69 3.30 4.96 -17.87
CA ARG A 69 3.46 4.03 -18.98
C ARG A 69 2.15 3.37 -19.42
N ASP A 70 1.22 3.18 -18.48
CA ASP A 70 -0.09 2.59 -18.70
C ASP A 70 -0.06 1.23 -19.46
N ARG A 71 0.92 0.38 -19.15
CA ARG A 71 1.06 -0.93 -19.82
C ARG A 71 0.41 -2.05 -19.00
N PRO A 72 -0.14 -3.09 -19.66
CA PRO A 72 -0.73 -4.22 -18.96
C PRO A 72 0.20 -4.92 -17.96
N GLN A 73 1.50 -4.98 -18.26
CA GLN A 73 2.50 -5.60 -17.38
C GLN A 73 2.72 -4.78 -16.10
N ASP A 74 2.65 -3.46 -16.22
CA ASP A 74 2.84 -2.56 -15.08
C ASP A 74 1.64 -2.69 -14.11
N TRP A 75 0.41 -2.76 -14.65
CA TRP A 75 -0.80 -3.03 -13.86
C TRP A 75 -0.79 -4.43 -13.21
N TRP A 76 -0.28 -5.44 -13.91
CA TRP A 76 -0.12 -6.77 -13.32
C TRP A 76 0.90 -6.79 -12.18
N ALA A 77 2.01 -6.07 -12.33
CA ALA A 77 3.00 -5.91 -11.27
C ALA A 77 2.39 -5.21 -10.04
N LEU A 78 1.59 -4.16 -10.23
CA LEU A 78 0.89 -3.49 -9.14
C LEU A 78 -0.11 -4.41 -8.42
N ALA A 79 -0.81 -5.28 -9.16
CA ALA A 79 -1.70 -6.27 -8.55
C ALA A 79 -0.93 -7.17 -7.58
N TRP A 80 0.25 -7.67 -7.99
CA TRP A 80 1.10 -8.46 -7.11
C TRP A 80 1.64 -7.67 -5.91
N LEU A 81 2.08 -6.43 -6.11
CA LEU A 81 2.56 -5.59 -5.01
C LEU A 81 1.45 -5.30 -3.98
N ARG A 82 0.20 -5.11 -4.42
CA ARG A 82 -0.91 -4.95 -3.49
C ARG A 82 -1.31 -6.26 -2.82
N ALA A 83 -1.17 -7.39 -3.51
CA ALA A 83 -1.49 -8.69 -2.95
C ALA A 83 -0.60 -9.02 -1.73
N THR A 84 0.68 -8.62 -1.75
CA THR A 84 1.57 -8.85 -0.60
C THR A 84 1.11 -8.10 0.64
N GLU A 85 0.57 -6.90 0.48
CA GLU A 85 0.10 -6.08 1.62
C GLU A 85 -1.15 -6.67 2.29
N ILE A 86 -1.95 -7.49 1.62
CA ILE A 86 -3.07 -8.20 2.25
C ILE A 86 -2.58 -9.06 3.42
N ALA A 87 -1.49 -9.81 3.18
CA ALA A 87 -0.87 -10.65 4.19
C ALA A 87 -0.14 -9.80 5.23
N THR A 88 0.62 -8.79 4.82
CA THR A 88 1.33 -7.88 5.74
C THR A 88 0.38 -7.18 6.69
N ASP A 89 -0.72 -6.61 6.20
CA ASP A 89 -1.74 -5.94 6.99
C ASP A 89 -2.40 -6.91 7.99
N SER A 90 -2.64 -8.15 7.57
CA SER A 90 -3.20 -9.20 8.42
C SER A 90 -2.24 -9.59 9.54
N VAL A 91 -0.95 -9.78 9.23
CA VAL A 91 0.08 -10.06 10.24
C VAL A 91 0.17 -8.89 11.22
N TRP A 92 0.19 -7.66 10.71
CA TRP A 92 0.37 -6.48 11.55
C TRP A 92 -0.85 -6.18 12.42
N ALA A 93 -2.07 -6.40 11.92
CA ALA A 93 -3.31 -6.25 12.68
C ALA A 93 -3.40 -7.16 13.91
N ASN A 94 -2.65 -8.26 13.91
CA ASN A 94 -2.55 -9.20 15.03
C ASN A 94 -1.39 -8.90 15.98
N SER A 95 -0.62 -7.83 15.73
CA SER A 95 0.48 -7.44 16.60
C SER A 95 -0.02 -7.09 18.01
N PRO A 96 0.61 -7.64 19.07
CA PRO A 96 0.32 -7.26 20.44
C PRO A 96 0.74 -5.81 20.74
N ALA A 97 1.61 -5.22 19.93
CA ALA A 97 2.10 -3.85 20.10
C ALA A 97 1.08 -2.78 19.69
N LEU A 98 -0.03 -3.16 19.05
CA LEU A 98 -1.14 -2.26 18.75
C LEU A 98 -2.01 -2.06 19.99
N SER A 99 -1.87 -0.88 20.61
CA SER A 99 -2.58 -0.52 21.84
C SER A 99 -3.73 0.46 21.62
N ARG A 100 -3.72 1.25 20.53
CA ARG A 100 -4.77 2.24 20.27
C ARG A 100 -6.08 1.59 19.80
N PRO A 101 -7.25 1.95 20.41
CA PRO A 101 -8.55 1.52 19.92
C PRO A 101 -8.75 1.86 18.45
N GLY A 102 -9.24 0.90 17.67
CA GLY A 102 -9.50 1.06 16.24
C GLY A 102 -8.30 0.83 15.32
N ALA A 103 -7.06 0.82 15.81
CA ALA A 103 -5.87 0.61 14.96
C ALA A 103 -5.89 -0.74 14.23
N ARG A 104 -6.31 -1.81 14.94
CA ARG A 104 -6.47 -3.15 14.33
C ARG A 104 -7.55 -3.17 13.24
N LEU A 105 -8.66 -2.47 13.47
CA LEU A 105 -9.71 -2.36 12.45
C LEU A 105 -9.19 -1.59 11.22
N GLY A 106 -8.44 -0.52 11.44
CA GLY A 106 -7.77 0.24 10.38
C GLY A 106 -6.90 -0.65 9.49
N LEU A 107 -6.05 -1.49 10.08
CA LEU A 107 -5.20 -2.43 9.32
C LEU A 107 -6.02 -3.50 8.60
N ARG A 108 -7.09 -4.03 9.19
CA ARG A 108 -7.99 -4.97 8.50
C ARG A 108 -8.66 -4.33 7.29
N LEU A 109 -9.08 -3.08 7.42
CA LEU A 109 -9.65 -2.31 6.31
C LEU A 109 -8.60 -2.00 5.24
N ALA A 110 -7.36 -1.73 5.63
CA ALA A 110 -6.24 -1.61 4.70
C ALA A 110 -6.03 -2.91 3.90
N GLY A 111 -6.06 -4.07 4.56
CA GLY A 111 -5.96 -5.37 3.89
C GLY A 111 -7.11 -5.61 2.90
N ALA A 112 -8.35 -5.25 3.27
CA ALA A 112 -9.49 -5.31 2.37
C ALA A 112 -9.36 -4.36 1.17
N ALA A 113 -8.83 -3.15 1.38
CA ALA A 113 -8.54 -2.20 0.30
C ALA A 113 -7.45 -2.75 -0.64
N ASN A 114 -6.38 -3.33 -0.10
CA ASN A 114 -5.32 -3.97 -0.88
C ASN A 114 -5.85 -5.15 -1.71
N LEU A 115 -6.82 -5.93 -1.20
CA LEU A 115 -7.53 -6.94 -1.99
C LEU A 115 -8.31 -6.32 -3.16
N ALA A 116 -9.07 -5.25 -2.91
CA ALA A 116 -9.81 -4.55 -3.96
C ALA A 116 -8.86 -3.98 -5.04
N TYR A 117 -7.74 -3.39 -4.64
CA TYR A 117 -6.72 -2.88 -5.56
C TYR A 117 -6.08 -3.99 -6.37
N THR A 118 -5.75 -5.12 -5.74
CA THR A 118 -5.22 -6.31 -6.41
C THR A 118 -6.13 -6.76 -7.54
N LEU A 119 -7.42 -6.94 -7.25
CA LEU A 119 -8.42 -7.37 -8.24
C LEU A 119 -8.64 -6.32 -9.32
N GLY A 120 -8.69 -5.03 -8.94
CA GLY A 120 -8.86 -3.92 -9.86
C GLY A 120 -7.72 -3.81 -10.88
N PHE A 121 -6.47 -3.83 -10.42
CA PHE A 121 -5.29 -3.75 -11.29
C PHE A 121 -5.12 -5.00 -12.15
N ALA A 122 -5.41 -6.19 -11.63
CA ALA A 122 -5.44 -7.43 -12.42
C ALA A 122 -6.49 -7.35 -13.54
N GLY A 123 -7.68 -6.82 -13.24
CA GLY A 123 -8.73 -6.59 -14.23
C GLY A 123 -8.32 -5.57 -15.31
N LEU A 124 -7.60 -4.51 -14.93
CA LEU A 124 -7.10 -3.51 -15.87
C LEU A 124 -6.02 -4.09 -16.79
N ALA A 125 -5.12 -4.93 -16.25
CA ALA A 125 -4.10 -5.64 -17.01
C ALA A 125 -4.70 -6.59 -18.06
N THR A 126 -5.71 -7.38 -17.67
CA THR A 126 -6.35 -8.37 -18.56
C THR A 126 -7.12 -7.70 -19.69
N ARG A 127 -7.91 -6.65 -19.39
CA ARG A 127 -8.67 -5.89 -20.41
C ARG A 127 -7.77 -5.20 -21.43
N SER A 128 -6.66 -4.63 -20.98
CA SER A 128 -5.72 -3.92 -21.86
C SER A 128 -5.00 -4.88 -22.81
N ARG A 129 -4.69 -6.11 -22.36
CA ARG A 129 -4.18 -7.17 -23.25
C ARG A 129 -5.19 -7.61 -24.30
N ALA A 130 -6.47 -7.71 -23.92
CA ALA A 130 -7.53 -8.14 -24.84
C ALA A 130 -7.82 -7.12 -25.95
N ARG A 131 -7.62 -5.81 -25.69
CA ARG A 131 -7.82 -4.74 -26.68
C ARG A 131 -6.63 -4.55 -27.64
N GLY A 132 -5.45 -5.03 -27.27
CA GLY A 132 -4.24 -4.97 -28.09
C GLY A 132 -4.02 -6.21 -28.97
N ARG A 133 -4.97 -7.15 -28.98
CA ARG A 133 -5.07 -8.28 -29.90
C ARG A 133 -6.22 -8.00 -30.86
#